data_AF-A0A7X6U3N6-F1
#
_entry.id   AF-A0A7X6U3N6-F1
#
_cell.length_a   1.000
_cell.length_b   1.000
_cell.length_c   1.000
_cell.angle_alpha   90.00
_cell.angle_beta   90.00
_cell.angle_gamma   90.00
#
_symmetry.space_group_name_H-M   'P 1'
#
loop_
_entity.id
_entity.type
_entity.pdbx_description
1 polymer ?
#
loop_
_entity_poly.entity_id
_entity_poly.type
_entity_poly.pdbx_seq_one_letter_code
_entity_poly.pdbx_strand_id
1 'polypeptide(L)'
;MVLYYFLAFAAAAAIAIQAPINSRLGQALSDQPLLAALISFSVGTIALFILCLFRADFNNLGHTLLQQPLWKLSGGLLGAFMVFCSAFLPLKIGLGNFLFMVVVTQILVALLIDHFGLIGMPHKPIDIWRLLGALVIMIGLFIFFFGEKIAN
;
A
#
# COMPACT_ATOMS: atom_id res chain seq x y z
N MET A 1 12.76 18.28 6.14
CA MET A 1 12.96 17.42 4.95
C MET A 1 13.39 16.01 5.32
N VAL A 2 14.53 15.79 6.00
CA VAL A 2 15.03 14.44 6.37
C VAL A 2 14.00 13.61 7.16
N LEU A 3 13.30 14.21 8.12
CA LEU A 3 12.25 13.54 8.89
C LEU A 3 11.14 12.92 8.02
N TYR A 4 10.72 13.59 6.94
CA TYR A 4 9.67 13.09 6.06
C TYR A 4 10.12 11.86 5.26
N TYR A 5 11.38 11.82 4.84
CA TYR A 5 11.94 10.63 4.19
C TYR A 5 12.02 9.45 5.16
N PHE A 6 12.39 9.70 6.43
CA PHE A 6 12.40 8.65 7.45
C PHE A 6 11.00 8.12 7.74
N LEU A 7 9.99 8.99 7.82
CA LEU A 7 8.59 8.59 7.98
C LEU A 7 8.09 7.79 6.77
N ALA A 8 8.44 8.19 5.55
CA ALA A 8 8.10 7.44 4.34
C ALA A 8 8.74 6.05 4.34
N PHE A 9 10.01 5.95 4.76
CA PHE A 9 10.70 4.66 4.92
C PHE A 9 10.03 3.79 5.99
N ALA A 10 9.69 4.35 7.15
CA ALA A 10 8.99 3.63 8.22
C ALA A 10 7.61 3.14 7.76
N ALA A 11 6.87 3.94 6.97
CA ALA A 11 5.60 3.54 6.39
C ALA A 11 5.77 2.37 5.40
N ALA A 12 6.79 2.42 4.53
CA ALA A 12 7.09 1.33 3.60
C ALA A 12 7.50 0.04 4.34
N ALA A 13 8.30 0.16 5.40
CA ALA A 13 8.68 -0.97 6.25
C ALA A 13 7.45 -1.59 6.95
N ALA A 14 6.52 -0.75 7.45
CA ALA A 14 5.28 -1.22 8.05
C ALA A 14 4.42 -2.03 7.06
N ILE A 15 4.31 -1.59 5.80
CA ILE A 15 3.61 -2.33 4.73
C ILE A 15 4.26 -3.70 4.50
N ALA A 16 5.60 -3.75 4.43
CA ALA A 16 6.32 -5.00 4.21
C ALA A 16 6.16 -5.99 5.37
N ILE A 17 6.17 -5.51 6.62
CA ILE A 17 5.97 -6.31 7.84
C ILE A 17 4.52 -6.75 8.00
N GLN A 18 3.56 -5.94 7.56
CA GLN A 18 2.13 -6.23 7.69
C GLN A 18 1.72 -7.48 6.89
N ALA A 19 2.30 -7.71 5.71
CA ALA A 19 1.96 -8.86 4.88
C ALA A 19 2.18 -10.22 5.58
N PRO A 20 3.38 -10.54 6.13
CA PRO A 20 3.57 -11.78 6.87
C PRO A 20 2.71 -11.83 8.15
N ILE A 21 2.53 -10.73 8.89
CA ILE A 21 1.66 -10.70 10.07
C ILE A 21 0.22 -11.10 9.72
N ASN A 22 -0.38 -10.45 8.71
CA ASN A 22 -1.74 -10.73 8.28
C ASN A 22 -1.87 -12.16 7.76
N SER A 23 -0.86 -12.67 7.05
CA SER A 23 -0.88 -14.04 6.55
C SER A 23 -0.83 -15.09 7.65
N ARG A 24 -0.03 -14.85 8.70
CA ARG A 24 0.05 -15.71 9.89
C ARG A 24 -1.22 -15.64 10.73
N LEU A 25 -1.82 -14.45 10.86
CA LEU A 25 -3.11 -14.30 11.51
C LEU A 25 -4.21 -15.07 10.76
N GLY A 26 -4.20 -15.02 9.43
CA GLY A 26 -5.13 -15.81 8.58
C GLY A 26 -5.05 -17.30 8.87
N GLN A 27 -3.83 -17.86 8.94
CA GLN A 27 -3.61 -19.27 9.29
C GLN A 27 -4.07 -19.58 10.73
N ALA A 28 -3.73 -18.72 11.69
CA ALA A 28 -4.09 -18.90 13.09
C ALA A 28 -5.61 -18.87 13.34
N LEU A 29 -6.36 -18.23 12.45
CA LEU A 29 -7.83 -18.18 12.45
C LEU A 29 -8.45 -19.28 11.58
N SER A 30 -7.88 -20.49 11.60
CA SER A 30 -8.36 -21.65 10.83
C SER A 30 -8.43 -21.38 9.32
N ASP A 31 -7.36 -20.80 8.76
CA ASP A 31 -7.23 -20.44 7.35
C ASP A 31 -8.33 -19.47 6.84
N GLN A 32 -8.73 -18.51 7.68
CA GLN A 32 -9.74 -17.48 7.36
C GLN A 32 -9.10 -16.09 7.12
N PRO A 33 -8.52 -15.83 5.92
CA PRO A 33 -7.83 -14.57 5.65
C PRO A 33 -8.73 -13.34 5.66
N LEU A 34 -10.03 -13.49 5.36
CA LEU A 34 -11.00 -12.40 5.44
C LEU A 34 -11.19 -11.93 6.89
N LEU A 35 -11.23 -12.86 7.85
CA LEU A 35 -11.35 -12.53 9.27
C LEU A 35 -10.07 -11.85 9.78
N ALA A 36 -8.91 -12.36 9.39
CA ALA A 36 -7.62 -11.72 9.70
C ALA A 36 -7.54 -10.29 9.17
N ALA A 37 -7.99 -10.07 7.92
CA ALA A 37 -8.03 -8.76 7.30
C ALA A 37 -8.96 -7.79 8.05
N LEU A 38 -10.17 -8.25 8.42
CA LEU A 38 -11.13 -7.47 9.19
C LEU A 38 -10.57 -7.07 10.55
N ILE A 39 -9.96 -8.00 11.28
CA ILE A 39 -9.35 -7.74 12.59
C ILE A 39 -8.18 -6.77 12.45
N SER A 40 -7.27 -7.01 11.51
CA SER A 40 -6.10 -6.16 11.26
C SER A 40 -6.51 -4.72 10.91
N PHE A 41 -7.48 -4.57 10.00
CA PHE A 41 -7.98 -3.25 9.61
C PHE A 41 -8.74 -2.56 10.75
N SER A 42 -9.47 -3.31 11.58
CA SER A 42 -10.14 -2.79 12.78
C SER A 42 -9.14 -2.27 13.81
N VAL A 43 -8.08 -3.02 14.10
CA VAL A 43 -6.99 -2.58 15.01
C VAL A 43 -6.35 -1.29 14.50
N GLY A 44 -6.04 -1.21 13.21
CA GLY A 44 -5.52 0.01 12.58
C GLY A 44 -6.49 1.19 12.67
N THR A 45 -7.79 0.94 12.45
CA THR A 45 -8.84 1.96 12.55
C THR A 45 -8.96 2.50 13.97
N ILE A 46 -8.94 1.62 14.98
CA ILE A 46 -8.97 2.01 16.39
C ILE A 46 -7.73 2.84 16.75
N ALA A 47 -6.54 2.43 16.30
CA ALA A 47 -5.31 3.20 16.53
C ALA A 47 -5.37 4.61 15.92
N LEU A 48 -5.88 4.74 14.69
CA LEU A 48 -6.11 6.04 14.05
C LEU A 48 -7.15 6.87 14.81
N PHE A 49 -8.25 6.24 15.23
CA PHE A 49 -9.29 6.91 16.00
C PHE A 49 -8.73 7.49 17.32
N ILE A 50 -7.96 6.70 18.07
CA ILE A 50 -7.30 7.15 19.30
C ILE A 50 -6.37 8.33 19.00
N LEU A 51 -5.56 8.28 17.94
CA LEU A 51 -4.68 9.38 17.57
C LEU A 51 -5.47 10.66 17.22
N CYS A 52 -6.60 10.52 16.53
CA CYS A 52 -7.48 11.66 16.21
C CYS A 52 -8.01 12.34 17.47
N LEU A 53 -8.33 11.61 18.54
CA LEU A 53 -8.78 12.21 19.80
C LEU A 53 -7.77 13.19 20.42
N PHE A 54 -6.46 13.01 20.14
CA PHE A 54 -5.41 13.89 20.66
C PHE A 54 -4.94 14.97 19.68
N ARG A 55 -5.17 14.78 18.36
CA ARG A 55 -4.52 15.58 17.32
C ARG A 55 -5.48 16.23 16.33
N ALA A 56 -6.69 15.70 16.16
CA ALA A 56 -7.64 16.19 15.17
C ALA A 56 -8.59 17.23 15.77
N ASP A 57 -9.02 18.18 14.93
CA ASP A 57 -10.12 19.08 15.22
C ASP A 57 -11.41 18.53 14.57
N PHE A 58 -12.44 18.29 15.38
CA PHE A 58 -13.72 17.74 14.94
C PHE A 58 -14.80 18.80 14.69
N ASN A 59 -14.55 20.08 14.98
CA ASN A 59 -15.57 21.14 15.00
C ASN A 59 -16.38 21.25 13.69
N ASN A 60 -15.74 21.05 12.54
CA ASN A 60 -16.36 21.17 11.22
C ASN A 60 -16.42 19.86 10.43
N LEU A 61 -16.17 18.71 11.06
CA LEU A 61 -16.03 17.44 10.36
C LEU A 61 -17.32 17.07 9.60
N GLY A 62 -18.49 17.15 10.25
CA GLY A 62 -19.76 16.76 9.65
C GLY A 62 -20.08 17.55 8.37
N HIS A 63 -19.98 18.88 8.43
CA HIS A 63 -20.22 19.75 7.29
C HIS A 63 -19.21 19.50 6.15
N THR A 64 -17.92 19.37 6.48
CA THR A 64 -16.86 19.21 5.49
C THR A 64 -16.91 17.84 4.80
N LEU A 65 -17.24 16.78 5.55
CA LEU A 65 -17.33 15.42 5.05
C LEU A 65 -18.48 15.25 4.06
N LEU A 66 -19.66 15.82 4.36
CA LEU A 66 -20.83 15.76 3.50
C LEU A 66 -20.62 16.46 2.14
N GLN A 67 -19.67 17.39 2.06
CA GLN A 67 -19.32 18.10 0.83
C GLN A 67 -18.27 17.37 -0.02
N GLN A 68 -17.67 16.28 0.47
CA GLN A 68 -16.66 15.56 -0.30
C GLN A 68 -17.29 14.63 -1.34
N PRO A 69 -16.72 14.54 -2.55
CA PRO A 69 -17.16 13.54 -3.52
C PRO A 69 -16.83 12.13 -3.02
N LEU A 70 -17.76 11.19 -3.23
CA LEU A 70 -17.70 9.83 -2.68
C LEU A 70 -16.43 9.06 -3.05
N TRP A 71 -15.81 9.34 -4.20
CA TRP A 71 -14.57 8.69 -4.61
C TRP A 71 -13.42 8.96 -3.62
N LYS A 72 -13.40 10.08 -2.89
CA LYS A 72 -12.38 10.34 -1.87
C LYS A 72 -12.47 9.37 -0.68
N LEU A 73 -13.65 8.79 -0.45
CA LEU A 73 -13.88 7.78 0.59
C LEU A 73 -13.42 6.38 0.16
N SER A 74 -13.15 6.17 -1.13
CA SER A 74 -12.68 4.87 -1.66
C SER A 74 -11.33 4.44 -1.12
N GLY A 75 -10.53 5.37 -0.56
CA GLY A 75 -9.24 5.05 0.05
C GLY A 75 -9.33 3.96 1.13
N GLY A 76 -10.41 3.97 1.93
CA GLY A 76 -10.65 2.92 2.92
C GLY A 76 -10.90 1.55 2.29
N LEU A 77 -11.66 1.50 1.18
CA LEU A 77 -11.91 0.27 0.43
C LEU A 77 -10.63 -0.28 -0.21
N LEU A 78 -9.80 0.59 -0.80
CA LEU A 78 -8.51 0.20 -1.38
C LEU A 78 -7.56 -0.35 -0.32
N GLY A 79 -7.52 0.27 0.86
CA GLY A 79 -6.73 -0.21 2.00
C GLY A 79 -7.21 -1.57 2.52
N ALA A 80 -8.52 -1.74 2.67
CA ALA A 80 -9.11 -3.02 3.10
C ALA A 80 -8.84 -4.14 2.09
N PHE A 81 -8.95 -3.86 0.79
CA PHE A 81 -8.60 -4.79 -0.28
C PHE A 81 -7.12 -5.21 -0.21
N MET A 82 -6.21 -4.25 -0.01
CA MET A 82 -4.78 -4.55 0.14
C MET A 82 -4.51 -5.45 1.36
N VAL A 83 -5.08 -5.11 2.52
CA VAL A 83 -4.93 -5.89 3.76
C VAL A 83 -5.51 -7.31 3.62
N PHE A 84 -6.62 -7.47 2.91
CA PHE A 84 -7.15 -8.78 2.55
C PHE A 84 -6.21 -9.57 1.65
N CYS A 85 -5.74 -8.98 0.55
CA CYS A 85 -4.78 -9.59 -0.35
C CYS A 85 -3.50 -10.00 0.38
N SER A 86 -3.00 -9.17 1.29
CA SER A 86 -1.80 -9.46 2.08
C SER A 86 -1.99 -10.64 3.05
N ALA A 87 -3.23 -10.96 3.43
CA ALA A 87 -3.53 -12.06 4.35
C ALA A 87 -3.50 -13.46 3.68
N PHE A 88 -3.66 -13.57 2.35
CA PHE A 88 -3.67 -14.88 1.70
C PHE A 88 -2.73 -15.03 0.51
N LEU A 89 -2.43 -13.96 -0.23
CA LEU A 89 -1.56 -14.07 -1.41
C LEU A 89 -0.14 -14.53 -1.05
N PRO A 90 0.51 -14.04 0.03
CA PRO A 90 1.82 -14.56 0.43
C PRO A 90 1.85 -16.07 0.66
N LEU A 91 0.72 -16.68 1.03
CA LEU A 91 0.61 -18.12 1.26
C LEU A 91 0.45 -18.91 -0.05
N LYS A 92 -0.12 -18.30 -1.08
CA LYS A 92 -0.37 -18.93 -2.38
C LYS A 92 0.79 -18.77 -3.36
N ILE A 93 1.37 -17.57 -3.42
CA ILE A 93 2.41 -17.24 -4.40
C ILE A 93 3.77 -16.99 -3.75
N GLY A 94 3.88 -17.06 -2.42
CA GLY A 94 5.09 -16.72 -1.68
C GLY A 94 5.22 -15.23 -1.42
N LEU A 95 5.81 -14.87 -0.27
CA LEU A 95 6.01 -13.48 0.15
C LEU A 95 6.83 -12.68 -0.87
N GLY A 96 7.87 -13.27 -1.45
CA GLY A 96 8.73 -12.61 -2.43
C GLY A 96 7.95 -12.17 -3.68
N ASN A 97 7.21 -13.08 -4.30
CA ASN A 97 6.40 -12.76 -5.48
C ASN A 97 5.30 -11.74 -5.17
N PHE A 98 4.69 -11.80 -3.99
CA PHE A 98 3.71 -10.80 -3.55
C PHE A 98 4.32 -9.40 -3.45
N LEU A 99 5.46 -9.27 -2.76
CA LEU A 99 6.15 -7.98 -2.61
C LEU A 99 6.65 -7.45 -3.94
N PHE A 100 7.17 -8.31 -4.82
CA PHE A 100 7.54 -7.96 -6.19
C PHE A 100 6.37 -7.30 -6.93
N MET A 101 5.21 -7.97 -6.98
CA MET A 101 4.02 -7.47 -7.67
C MET A 101 3.53 -6.15 -7.08
N VAL A 102 3.58 -5.99 -5.75
CA VAL A 102 3.21 -4.75 -5.07
C VAL A 102 4.10 -3.58 -5.50
N VAL A 103 5.43 -3.75 -5.45
CA VAL A 103 6.37 -2.67 -5.77
C VAL A 103 6.29 -2.30 -7.25
N VAL A 104 6.24 -3.30 -8.14
CA VAL A 104 6.07 -3.09 -9.59
C VAL A 104 4.81 -2.27 -9.86
N THR A 105 3.68 -2.69 -9.29
CA THR A 105 2.39 -2.02 -9.51
C THR A 105 2.40 -0.60 -8.94
N GLN A 106 3.01 -0.36 -7.77
CA GLN A 106 3.13 0.98 -7.20
C GLN A 106 3.87 1.94 -8.11
N ILE A 107 4.98 1.50 -8.73
CA ILE A 107 5.75 2.34 -9.66
C ILE A 107 4.93 2.65 -10.92
N LEU A 108 4.32 1.62 -11.53
CA LEU A 108 3.52 1.78 -12.74
C LEU A 108 2.30 2.70 -12.51
N VAL A 109 1.55 2.46 -11.44
CA VAL A 109 0.37 3.28 -11.10
C VAL A 109 0.77 4.70 -10.74
N ALA A 110 1.88 4.91 -10.02
CA ALA A 110 2.39 6.25 -9.72
C ALA A 110 2.75 7.03 -11.00
N LEU A 111 3.39 6.37 -11.97
CA LEU A 111 3.69 6.99 -13.28
C LEU A 111 2.41 7.38 -14.02
N LEU A 112 1.40 6.49 -14.05
CA LEU A 112 0.12 6.78 -14.70
C LEU A 112 -0.62 7.94 -14.03
N ILE A 113 -0.66 7.97 -12.69
CA ILE A 113 -1.28 9.05 -11.92
C ILE A 113 -0.60 10.38 -12.21
N ASP A 114 0.73 10.43 -12.17
CA ASP A 114 1.51 11.64 -12.42
C ASP A 114 1.34 12.12 -13.87
N HIS A 115 1.42 11.21 -14.84
CA HIS A 115 1.37 11.53 -16.26
C HIS A 115 0.02 12.07 -16.69
N PHE A 116 -1.07 11.46 -16.23
CA PHE A 116 -2.41 11.88 -16.63
C PHE A 116 -3.06 12.86 -15.64
N GLY A 117 -2.37 13.22 -14.55
CA GLY A 117 -2.93 14.06 -13.49
C GLY A 117 -4.16 13.43 -12.83
N LEU A 118 -4.19 12.10 -12.73
CA LEU A 118 -5.36 11.38 -12.20
C LEU A 118 -5.60 11.75 -10.75
N ILE A 119 -6.87 11.64 -10.30
CA ILE A 119 -7.25 11.87 -8.89
C ILE A 119 -6.98 13.33 -8.45
N GLY A 120 -6.91 14.27 -9.40
CA GLY A 120 -6.67 15.69 -9.13
C GLY A 120 -5.22 16.02 -8.75
N MET A 121 -4.27 15.12 -9.07
CA MET A 121 -2.84 15.39 -8.90
C MET A 121 -2.34 16.39 -9.95
N PRO A 122 -1.33 17.22 -9.63
CA PRO A 122 -0.68 18.07 -10.62
C PRO A 122 -0.11 17.23 -11.76
N HIS A 123 -0.46 17.57 -12.99
CA HIS A 123 0.07 16.91 -14.18
C HIS A 123 1.60 17.08 -14.23
N LYS A 124 2.32 15.97 -14.14
CA LYS A 124 3.77 15.90 -14.23
C LYS A 124 4.13 15.04 -15.43
N PRO A 125 4.46 15.65 -16.58
CA PRO A 125 4.80 14.88 -17.77
C PRO A 125 5.98 13.95 -17.46
N ILE A 126 5.88 12.72 -17.97
CA ILE A 126 6.94 11.74 -17.81
C ILE A 126 8.05 12.14 -18.79
N ASP A 127 9.21 12.49 -18.26
CA ASP A 127 10.41 12.65 -19.06
C ASP A 127 11.12 11.31 -19.31
N ILE A 128 12.06 11.33 -20.24
CA ILE A 128 12.83 10.14 -20.62
C ILE A 128 13.64 9.57 -19.44
N TRP A 129 14.07 10.41 -18.51
CA TRP A 129 14.89 10.00 -17.37
C TRP A 129 14.08 9.24 -16.34
N ARG A 130 12.83 9.64 -16.07
CA ARG A 130 11.89 8.89 -15.22
C ARG A 130 11.55 7.53 -15.82
N LEU A 131 11.38 7.44 -17.14
CA LEU A 131 11.16 6.15 -17.82
C LEU A 131 12.37 5.24 -17.70
N LEU A 132 13.57 5.76 -17.97
CA LEU A 132 14.81 4.99 -17.84
C LEU A 132 15.04 4.54 -16.39
N GLY A 133 14.82 5.42 -15.42
CA GLY A 133 14.93 5.09 -14.00
C GLY A 133 13.92 4.01 -13.58
N ALA A 134 12.66 4.12 -14.01
CA ALA A 134 11.65 3.09 -13.76
C ALA A 134 12.05 1.76 -14.40
N LEU A 135 12.56 1.77 -15.63
CA LEU A 135 13.03 0.57 -16.32
C LEU A 135 14.18 -0.10 -15.55
N VAL A 136 15.17 0.67 -15.09
CA VAL A 136 16.29 0.17 -14.29
C VAL A 136 15.80 -0.47 -12.98
N ILE A 137 14.87 0.18 -12.27
CA ILE A 137 14.28 -0.37 -11.05
C ILE A 137 13.54 -1.68 -11.34
N MET A 138 12.74 -1.71 -12.41
CA MET A 138 11.97 -2.88 -12.82
C MET A 138 12.87 -4.08 -13.15
N ILE A 139 13.97 -3.84 -13.89
CA ILE A 139 14.99 -4.87 -14.18
C ILE A 139 15.67 -5.33 -12.89
N GLY A 140 16.06 -4.40 -12.02
CA GLY A 140 16.69 -4.70 -10.73
C GLY A 140 15.79 -5.57 -9.84
N LEU A 141 14.50 -5.25 -9.74
CA LEU A 141 13.52 -6.04 -9.01
C LEU A 141 13.34 -7.43 -9.62
N PHE A 142 13.27 -7.53 -10.95
CA PHE A 142 13.15 -8.82 -11.62
C PHE A 142 14.35 -9.73 -11.31
N ILE A 143 15.58 -9.19 -11.42
CA ILE A 143 16.80 -9.93 -11.08
C ILE A 143 16.81 -10.31 -9.60
N PHE A 144 16.44 -9.41 -8.69
CA PHE A 144 16.44 -9.66 -7.26
C PHE A 144 15.49 -10.81 -6.87
N PHE A 145 14.27 -10.82 -7.43
CA PHE A 145 13.27 -11.82 -7.05
C PHE A 145 13.37 -13.14 -7.84
N PHE A 146 13.93 -13.13 -9.05
CA PHE A 146 13.97 -14.30 -9.94
C PHE A 146 15.37 -14.76 -10.35
N GLY A 147 16.43 -14.03 -9.98
CA GLY A 147 17.81 -14.35 -10.39
C GLY A 147 18.25 -15.76 -9.99
N GLU A 148 17.93 -16.19 -8.77
CA GLU A 148 18.26 -17.55 -8.30
C GLU A 148 17.53 -18.66 -9.07
N LYS A 149 16.34 -18.38 -9.62
CA LYS A 149 15.59 -19.34 -10.44
C LYS A 149 16.11 -19.44 -11.89
N ILE A 150 16.85 -18.43 -12.33
CA ILE A 150 17.43 -18.38 -13.68
C ILE A 150 18.84 -19.02 -13.69
N ALA A 151 19.55 -18.94 -12.56
CA ALA A 151 20.89 -19.48 -12.40
C ALA A 151 20.94 -21.01 -12.17
N ASN A 152 19.79 -21.64 -11.89
CA ASN A 152 19.62 -23.08 -11.70
C ASN A 152 18.78 -23.66 -12.85
#